data_AF-A0A7I7K6G5-F1
#
_entry.id   AF-A0A7I7K6G5-F1
#
_cell.length_a   1.000
_cell.length_b   1.000
_cell.length_c   1.000
_cell.angle_alpha   90.00
_cell.angle_beta   90.00
_cell.angle_gamma   90.00
#
_symmetry.space_group_name_H-M   'P 1'
#
loop_
_entity.id
_entity.type
_entity.pdbx_description
1 polymer ?
#
loop_
_entity_poly.entity_id
_entity_poly.type
_entity_poly.pdbx_seq_one_letter_code
_entity_poly.pdbx_strand_id
1 'polypeptide(L)'
;MANPTADHRAEPSVGELMTQLSAQTSRLVRDEMRLAQKELQQSVRHAGVGAGLIGAAGVLAVLGLATLIAAAVAALALVLPVWAAAVIVAAVLFVAAGIAALISKKQVEQVPPPAAESVDSVKRDITEIKEARHGRT
;
A
#
# COMPACT_ATOMS: atom_id res chain seq x y z
N MET A 1 -11.61 39.38 65.17
CA MET A 1 -11.06 39.52 63.80
C MET A 1 -11.28 38.21 63.06
N ALA A 2 -11.41 38.28 61.74
CA ALA A 2 -12.20 37.42 60.85
C ALA A 2 -11.76 35.95 60.68
N ASN A 3 -12.79 35.08 60.56
CA ASN A 3 -13.04 34.03 59.56
C ASN A 3 -12.03 32.90 59.30
N PRO A 4 -12.35 31.65 59.69
CA PRO A 4 -11.91 30.47 58.96
C PRO A 4 -12.99 30.07 57.93
N THR A 5 -12.80 30.46 56.66
CA THR A 5 -13.48 29.76 55.55
C THR A 5 -12.92 28.36 55.52
N ALA A 6 -13.61 27.44 56.18
CA ALA A 6 -13.43 26.01 55.98
C ALA A 6 -13.80 25.72 54.53
N ASP A 7 -12.78 25.75 53.67
CA ASP A 7 -12.83 25.17 52.33
C ASP A 7 -13.03 23.66 52.50
N HIS A 8 -14.30 23.28 52.65
CA HIS A 8 -14.73 21.89 52.57
C HIS A 8 -14.46 21.49 51.13
N ARG A 9 -13.29 20.86 50.90
CA ARG A 9 -13.04 20.07 49.70
C ARG A 9 -14.11 18.99 49.66
N ALA A 10 -15.25 19.32 49.04
CA ALA A 10 -16.32 18.39 48.76
C ALA A 10 -15.67 17.22 48.00
N GLU A 11 -15.71 16.03 48.58
CA GLU A 11 -15.31 14.83 47.85
C GLU A 11 -16.17 14.77 46.58
N PRO A 12 -15.55 14.62 45.39
CA PRO A 12 -16.28 14.65 44.14
C PRO A 12 -17.38 13.60 44.17
N SER A 13 -18.61 14.02 43.88
CA SER A 13 -19.74 13.10 43.91
C SER A 13 -19.56 12.01 42.85
N VAL A 14 -20.19 10.85 43.04
CA VAL A 14 -20.12 9.72 42.09
C VAL A 14 -20.50 10.15 40.67
N GLY A 15 -21.45 11.09 40.52
CA GLY A 15 -21.82 11.67 39.23
C GLY A 15 -20.73 12.52 38.60
N GLU A 16 -19.93 13.21 39.41
CA GLU A 16 -18.81 14.06 38.99
C GLU A 16 -17.62 13.22 38.53
N LEU A 17 -17.35 12.10 39.22
CA LEU A 17 -16.34 11.11 38.80
C LEU A 17 -16.72 10.43 37.48
N MET A 18 -17.98 10.06 37.28
CA MET A 18 -18.45 9.51 36.00
C MET A 18 -18.35 10.53 34.86
N THR A 19 -18.64 11.79 35.13
CA THR A 19 -18.49 12.87 34.15
C THR A 19 -17.01 13.08 33.78
N GLN A 20 -16.10 13.05 34.77
CA GLN A 20 -14.67 13.14 34.54
C GLN A 20 -14.11 11.92 33.79
N LEU A 21 -14.58 10.72 34.09
CA LEU A 21 -14.16 9.49 33.41
C LEU A 21 -14.61 9.50 31.95
N SER A 22 -15.88 9.85 31.68
CA SER A 22 -16.40 10.03 30.32
C SER A 22 -15.61 11.07 29.52
N ALA A 23 -15.29 12.21 30.15
CA ALA A 23 -14.45 13.24 29.54
C ALA A 23 -13.02 12.75 29.26
N GLN A 24 -12.42 11.95 30.14
CA GLN A 24 -11.09 11.36 29.93
C GLN A 24 -11.09 10.33 28.80
N THR A 25 -12.06 9.43 28.77
CA THR A 25 -12.20 8.45 27.69
C THR A 25 -12.41 9.13 26.34
N SER A 26 -13.25 10.18 26.29
CA SER A 26 -13.48 10.95 25.07
C SER A 26 -12.22 11.70 24.59
N ARG A 27 -11.39 12.19 25.51
CA ARG A 27 -10.07 12.78 25.21
C ARG A 27 -9.12 11.73 24.65
N LEU A 28 -8.99 10.58 25.31
CA LEU A 28 -8.10 9.50 24.87
C LEU A 28 -8.44 9.01 23.46
N VAL A 29 -9.73 8.77 23.17
CA VAL A 29 -10.18 8.38 21.83
C VAL A 29 -9.79 9.44 20.79
N ARG A 30 -9.92 10.73 21.13
CA ARG A 30 -9.56 11.82 20.23
C ARG A 30 -8.06 11.88 19.96
N ASP A 31 -7.25 11.60 20.98
CA ASP A 31 -5.80 11.62 20.87
C ASP A 31 -5.29 10.41 20.07
N GLU A 32 -5.89 9.22 20.25
CA GLU A 32 -5.57 8.04 19.44
C GLU A 32 -5.95 8.23 17.97
N MET A 33 -7.11 8.86 17.71
CA MET A 33 -7.49 9.26 16.35
C MET A 33 -6.49 10.23 15.72
N ARG A 34 -6.00 11.22 16.49
CA ARG A 34 -4.98 12.17 16.00
C ARG A 34 -3.66 11.47 15.72
N LEU A 35 -3.27 10.53 16.57
CA LEU A 35 -2.06 9.74 16.40
C LEU A 35 -2.16 8.86 15.16
N ALA A 36 -3.26 8.12 15.00
CA ALA A 36 -3.54 7.31 13.81
C ALA A 36 -3.58 8.17 12.55
N GLN A 37 -4.16 9.37 12.59
CA GLN A 37 -4.14 10.31 11.46
C GLN A 37 -2.71 10.72 11.08
N LYS A 38 -1.87 11.00 12.07
CA LYS A 38 -0.46 11.37 11.86
C LYS A 38 0.33 10.21 11.25
N GLU A 39 0.17 9.01 11.78
CA GLU A 39 0.84 7.81 11.29
C GLU A 39 0.36 7.44 9.87
N LEU A 40 -0.94 7.55 9.60
CA LEU A 40 -1.50 7.38 8.27
C LEU A 40 -0.93 8.43 7.30
N GLN A 41 -0.89 9.71 7.68
CA GLN A 41 -0.33 10.76 6.83
C GLN A 41 1.16 10.53 6.52
N GLN A 42 1.93 10.08 7.51
CA GLN A 42 3.34 9.73 7.33
C GLN A 42 3.49 8.52 6.40
N SER A 43 2.66 7.49 6.58
CA SER A 43 2.62 6.30 5.74
C SER A 43 2.24 6.63 4.30
N VAL A 44 1.19 7.44 4.10
CA VAL A 44 0.74 7.92 2.78
C VAL A 44 1.80 8.77 2.11
N ARG A 45 2.47 9.66 2.84
CA ARG A 45 3.55 10.48 2.28
C ARG A 45 4.72 9.62 1.84
N HIS A 46 5.14 8.67 2.67
CA HIS A 46 6.25 7.78 2.34
C HIS A 46 5.92 6.87 1.14
N ALA A 47 4.74 6.25 1.15
CA ALA A 47 4.24 5.45 0.04
C ALA A 47 4.07 6.29 -1.24
N GLY A 48 3.56 7.52 -1.13
CA GLY A 48 3.35 8.44 -2.24
C GLY A 48 4.66 8.91 -2.89
N VAL A 49 5.68 9.22 -2.09
CA VAL A 49 7.02 9.55 -2.61
C VAL A 49 7.64 8.33 -3.28
N GLY A 50 7.54 7.14 -2.67
CA GLY A 50 8.03 5.89 -3.25
C GLY A 50 7.36 5.57 -4.59
N ALA A 51 6.03 5.61 -4.64
CA ALA A 51 5.26 5.41 -5.87
C ALA A 51 5.57 6.48 -6.93
N GLY A 52 5.73 7.74 -6.52
CA GLY A 52 6.12 8.83 -7.42
C GLY A 52 7.50 8.63 -8.04
N LEU A 53 8.49 8.20 -7.25
CA LEU A 53 9.84 7.91 -7.71
C LEU A 53 9.89 6.69 -8.65
N ILE A 54 9.17 5.62 -8.31
CA ILE A 54 9.07 4.43 -9.17
C ILE A 54 8.37 4.80 -10.49
N GLY A 55 7.31 5.61 -10.44
CA GLY A 55 6.63 6.13 -11.63
C GLY A 55 7.57 6.96 -12.51
N ALA A 56 8.29 7.92 -11.92
CA ALA A 56 9.25 8.75 -12.63
C ALA A 56 10.40 7.92 -13.24
N ALA A 57 10.95 6.98 -12.49
CA ALA A 57 11.97 6.05 -12.98
C ALA A 57 11.44 5.20 -14.15
N GLY A 58 10.20 4.73 -14.08
CA GLY A 58 9.55 3.99 -15.16
C GLY A 58 9.43 4.82 -16.44
N VAL A 59 8.95 6.07 -16.33
CA VAL A 59 8.87 6.99 -17.48
C VAL A 59 10.26 7.26 -18.07
N LEU A 60 11.26 7.55 -17.24
CA LEU A 60 12.63 7.78 -17.69
C LEU A 60 13.23 6.53 -18.37
N ALA A 61 12.96 5.33 -17.85
CA ALA A 61 13.40 4.08 -18.45
C ALA A 61 12.78 3.87 -19.85
N VAL A 62 11.48 4.16 -20.01
CA VAL A 62 10.81 4.09 -21.32
C VAL A 62 11.42 5.08 -22.31
N LEU A 63 11.62 6.33 -21.89
CA LEU A 63 12.24 7.37 -22.74
C LEU A 63 13.67 6.99 -23.13
N GLY A 64 14.49 6.56 -22.17
CA GLY A 64 15.86 6.12 -22.41
C GLY A 64 15.92 4.94 -23.38
N LEU A 65 15.05 3.95 -23.21
CA LEU A 65 14.95 2.81 -24.13
C LEU A 65 14.54 3.27 -25.54
N ALA A 66 13.55 4.16 -25.67
CA ALA A 66 13.16 4.71 -26.96
C ALA A 66 14.30 5.46 -27.66
N THR A 67 15.08 6.25 -26.91
CA THR A 67 16.29 6.93 -27.43
C THR A 67 17.36 5.93 -27.87
N LEU A 68 17.60 4.85 -27.11
CA LEU A 68 18.54 3.80 -27.50
C LEU A 68 18.10 3.06 -28.77
N ILE A 69 16.81 2.77 -28.91
CA ILE A 69 16.24 2.16 -30.12
C ILE A 69 16.46 3.10 -31.31
N ALA A 70 16.15 4.39 -31.16
CA ALA A 70 16.38 5.39 -32.21
C ALA A 70 17.86 5.49 -32.59
N ALA A 71 18.77 5.47 -31.61
CA ALA A 71 20.22 5.49 -31.84
C ALA A 71 20.69 4.23 -32.60
N ALA A 72 20.19 3.05 -32.24
CA ALA A 72 20.51 1.81 -32.94
C ALA A 72 20.03 1.84 -34.40
N VAL A 73 18.82 2.33 -34.65
CA VAL A 73 18.29 2.51 -36.01
C VAL A 73 19.16 3.51 -36.78
N ALA A 74 19.49 4.66 -36.18
CA ALA A 74 20.33 5.67 -36.81
C ALA A 74 21.74 5.14 -37.15
N ALA A 75 22.34 4.35 -36.26
CA ALA A 75 23.64 3.73 -36.47
C ALA A 75 23.61 2.74 -37.65
N LEU A 76 22.61 1.87 -37.72
CA LEU A 76 22.43 0.95 -38.85
C LEU A 76 22.08 1.67 -40.15
N ALA A 77 21.38 2.79 -40.06
CA ALA A 77 21.03 3.62 -41.22
C ALA A 77 22.26 4.28 -41.88
N LEU A 78 23.44 4.27 -41.24
CA LEU A 78 24.68 4.71 -41.88
C LEU A 78 25.12 3.80 -43.03
N VAL A 79 24.67 2.53 -43.04
CA VAL A 79 25.07 1.51 -44.01
C VAL A 79 23.89 0.83 -44.71
N LEU A 80 22.66 1.05 -44.24
CA LEU A 80 21.42 0.48 -44.78
C LEU A 80 20.35 1.57 -44.96
N PRO A 81 19.34 1.36 -45.82
CA PRO A 81 18.19 2.27 -45.86
C PRO A 81 17.43 2.23 -44.53
N VAL A 82 16.88 3.38 -44.11
CA VAL A 82 16.31 3.58 -42.78
C VAL A 82 15.20 2.56 -42.45
N TRP A 83 14.41 2.16 -43.45
CA TRP A 83 13.33 1.19 -43.26
C TRP A 83 13.86 -0.21 -42.91
N ALA A 84 14.97 -0.64 -43.52
CA ALA A 84 15.57 -1.94 -43.25
C ALA A 84 16.23 -1.96 -41.87
N ALA A 85 16.92 -0.88 -41.50
CA ALA A 85 17.46 -0.69 -40.16
C ALA A 85 16.36 -0.78 -39.09
N ALA A 86 15.24 -0.07 -39.28
CA ALA A 86 14.10 -0.12 -38.36
C ALA A 86 13.51 -1.53 -38.22
N VAL A 87 13.33 -2.27 -39.33
CA VAL A 87 12.80 -3.63 -39.31
C VAL A 87 13.74 -4.58 -38.56
N ILE A 88 15.05 -4.48 -38.76
CA ILE A 88 16.05 -5.33 -38.07
C ILE A 88 15.98 -5.09 -36.55
N VAL A 89 16.02 -3.82 -36.12
CA VAL A 89 15.94 -3.47 -34.69
C VAL A 89 14.62 -3.95 -34.09
N ALA A 90 13.50 -3.76 -34.80
CA ALA A 90 12.19 -4.24 -34.36
C ALA A 90 12.17 -5.77 -34.19
N ALA A 91 12.73 -6.52 -35.14
CA ALA A 91 12.79 -7.98 -35.06
C ALA A 91 13.58 -8.45 -33.83
N VAL A 92 14.75 -7.84 -33.56
CA VAL A 92 15.56 -8.15 -32.36
C VAL A 92 14.78 -7.87 -31.08
N LEU A 93 14.08 -6.73 -31.00
CA LEU A 93 13.26 -6.37 -29.84
C LEU A 93 12.09 -7.34 -29.64
N PHE A 94 11.42 -7.77 -30.70
CA PHE A 94 10.33 -8.75 -30.60
C PHE A 94 10.82 -10.12 -30.13
N VAL A 95 11.99 -10.57 -30.59
CA VAL A 95 12.61 -11.80 -30.10
C VAL A 95 12.93 -11.68 -28.60
N ALA A 96 13.57 -10.59 -28.19
CA ALA A 96 13.87 -10.33 -26.78
C ALA A 96 12.60 -10.26 -25.92
N ALA A 97 11.56 -9.57 -26.39
CA ALA A 97 10.26 -9.49 -25.72
C ALA A 97 9.58 -10.86 -25.61
N GLY A 98 9.64 -11.67 -26.66
CA GLY A 98 9.14 -13.05 -26.64
C GLY A 98 9.85 -13.91 -25.58
N ILE A 99 11.18 -13.84 -25.51
CA ILE A 99 11.97 -14.55 -24.50
C ILE A 99 11.61 -14.06 -23.10
N ALA A 100 11.55 -12.75 -22.88
CA ALA A 100 11.17 -12.16 -21.59
C ALA A 100 9.76 -12.59 -21.17
N ALA A 101 8.79 -12.61 -22.10
CA ALA A 101 7.43 -13.06 -21.84
C ALA A 101 7.37 -14.54 -21.43
N LEU A 102 8.15 -15.40 -22.09
CA LEU A 102 8.25 -16.82 -21.74
C LEU A 102 8.87 -17.04 -20.35
N ILE A 103 9.91 -16.27 -20.00
CA ILE A 103 10.52 -16.31 -18.67
C ILE A 103 9.53 -15.84 -17.61
N SER A 104 8.87 -14.70 -17.83
CA SER A 104 7.87 -14.16 -16.92
C SER A 104 6.72 -15.15 -16.67
N LYS A 105 6.21 -15.79 -17.72
CA LYS A 105 5.18 -16.82 -17.60
C LYS A 105 5.64 -17.98 -16.71
N LYS A 106 6.86 -18.48 -16.93
CA LYS A 106 7.42 -19.56 -16.10
C LYS A 106 7.61 -19.15 -14.65
N GLN A 107 7.98 -17.90 -14.37
CA GLN A 107 8.13 -17.42 -13.00
C GLN A 107 6.77 -17.28 -12.30
N VAL A 108 5.75 -16.75 -12.99
CA VAL A 108 4.39 -16.65 -12.45
C VAL A 108 3.79 -18.03 -12.18
N GLU A 109 4.03 -19.01 -13.06
CA GLU A 109 3.59 -20.40 -12.86
C GLU A 109 4.28 -21.10 -11.67
N GLN A 110 5.46 -20.63 -11.27
CA GLN A 110 6.23 -21.16 -10.13
C GLN A 110 5.91 -20.46 -8.81
N VAL A 111 5.18 -19.33 -8.84
CA VAL A 111 4.72 -18.70 -7.60
C VAL A 111 3.55 -19.55 -7.08
N PRO A 112 3.68 -20.25 -5.94
CA PRO A 112 2.55 -20.92 -5.33
C PRO A 112 1.44 -19.88 -5.12
N PRO A 113 0.17 -20.21 -5.39
CA PRO A 113 -0.93 -19.26 -5.22
C PRO A 113 -0.80 -18.60 -3.85
N PRO A 114 -0.99 -17.26 -3.74
CA PRO A 114 -0.87 -16.56 -2.46
C PRO A 114 -1.68 -17.35 -1.45
N ALA A 115 -0.98 -17.85 -0.42
CA ALA A 115 -1.42 -18.98 0.38
C ALA A 115 -2.94 -18.96 0.54
N ALA A 116 -3.57 -20.01 0.01
CA ALA A 116 -5.00 -20.24 0.16
C ALA A 116 -5.44 -20.12 1.64
N GLU A 117 -4.52 -20.14 2.61
CA GLU A 117 -4.72 -19.72 3.99
C GLU A 117 -5.51 -18.42 4.16
N SER A 118 -5.40 -17.38 3.32
CA SER A 118 -6.19 -16.14 3.55
C SER A 118 -7.67 -16.27 3.18
N VAL A 119 -8.02 -17.18 2.28
CA VAL A 119 -9.43 -17.45 1.91
C VAL A 119 -9.98 -18.66 2.66
N ASP A 120 -9.15 -19.65 2.96
CA ASP A 120 -9.53 -20.82 3.75
C ASP A 120 -9.62 -20.50 5.24
N SER A 121 -8.79 -19.61 5.81
CA SER A 121 -8.99 -19.11 7.19
C SER A 121 -10.31 -18.35 7.32
N VAL A 122 -10.62 -17.46 6.37
CA VAL A 122 -11.89 -16.73 6.35
C VAL A 122 -13.09 -17.68 6.19
N LYS A 123 -13.00 -18.72 5.36
CA LYS A 123 -14.05 -19.74 5.23
C LYS A 123 -14.21 -20.58 6.51
N ARG A 124 -13.10 -20.90 7.18
CA ARG A 124 -13.11 -21.69 8.42
C ARG A 124 -13.74 -20.90 9.57
N ASP A 125 -13.38 -19.62 9.68
CA ASP A 125 -13.93 -18.69 10.69
C ASP A 125 -15.45 -18.48 10.49
N ILE A 126 -15.91 -18.37 9.24
CA ILE A 126 -17.35 -18.28 8.94
C ILE A 126 -18.09 -19.57 9.32
N THR A 127 -17.45 -20.72 9.15
CA THR A 127 -18.05 -22.04 9.45
C THR A 127 -18.16 -22.25 10.96
N GLU A 128 -17.12 -21.92 11.73
CA GLU A 128 -17.16 -21.98 13.20
C GLU A 128 -18.23 -21.04 13.79
N ILE A 129 -18.38 -19.83 13.26
CA ILE A 129 -19.42 -18.89 13.71
C ILE A 129 -20.83 -19.42 13.39
N LYS A 130 -21.00 -20.09 12.24
CA LYS A 130 -22.29 -20.65 11.81
C LYS A 130 -22.70 -21.86 12.67
N GLU A 131 -21.74 -22.70 13.05
CA GLU A 131 -21.96 -23.83 13.96
C GLU A 131 -22.24 -23.37 15.39
N ALA A 132 -21.51 -22.37 15.90
CA ALA A 132 -21.75 -21.77 17.22
C ALA A 132 -23.15 -21.13 17.34
N ARG A 133 -23.76 -20.72 16.22
CA ARG A 133 -25.13 -20.18 16.17
C ARG A 133 -26.21 -21.26 16.05
N HIS A 134 -25.89 -22.42 15.48
CA HIS A 134 -26.84 -23.55 15.36
C HIS A 134 -26.91 -24.43 16.61
N GLY A 135 -25.90 -24.39 17.50
CA GLY A 135 -25.92 -25.11 18.77
C GLY A 135 -26.75 -24.46 19.90
N ARG A 136 -27.58 -23.45 19.61
CA ARG A 136 -28.37 -22.69 20.60
C ARG A 136 -29.89 -22.67 20.32
N THR A 137 -30.42 -23.62 19.55
CA THR A 137 -31.87 -23.81 19.41
C THR A 137 -32.26 -25.22 19.72
#